data_AF-A0A3N5SWN6-F1
#
_entry.id   AF-A0A3N5SWN6-F1
#
_cell.length_a   1.000
_cell.length_b   1.000
_cell.length_c   1.000
_cell.angle_alpha   90.00
_cell.angle_beta   90.00
_cell.angle_gamma   90.00
#
_symmetry.space_group_name_H-M   'P 1'
#
loop_
_entity.id
_entity.type
_entity.pdbx_description
1 polymer ?
#
loop_
_entity_poly.entity_id
_entity_poly.type
_entity_poly.pdbx_seq_one_letter_code
_entity_poly.pdbx_strand_id
1 'polypeptide(L)'
;MPRLLVGPTSDRMPPIVRTPGRNTNHIDADSHETPFRVKFKLKRLSQNLPMAANHTTFRFFLFGTPKLCVDDRFIPLPPQPAAFSSFLILNRQRRITREEIQAMFWPDAEPARAQERLRRTLYLFRQAVHPHTNLLAAEGNELAIAPDAALWVDYEAFEKALMDAYRQEPPDRAALQTSVELYKDDLLKDIYADWALLEREHARQRFLTALRQLMLACQQLGDWTATIEYAHVLLQYDSLQEIAHRALMLAYSSSGDRSAAARQYQQCVQILQDELGADPLPETTKLYEDIRQGRGIVAPVELPPAVAPPIASANDLQHIPLVGRDKEIGEI
;
A
#
# COMPACT_ATOMS: atom_id res chain seq x y z
N MET A 1 82.39 20.83 8.08
CA MET A 1 83.63 20.23 7.53
C MET A 1 83.92 18.97 8.32
N PRO A 2 84.17 17.79 7.69
CA PRO A 2 83.83 17.41 6.30
C PRO A 2 82.29 17.27 6.17
N ARG A 3 81.63 16.49 5.28
CA ARG A 3 81.73 16.37 3.80
C ARG A 3 82.79 15.46 3.11
N LEU A 4 82.45 14.19 2.82
CA LEU A 4 82.85 13.34 1.67
C LEU A 4 82.02 12.02 1.68
N LEU A 5 81.74 11.27 0.59
CA LEU A 5 81.35 11.55 -0.81
C LEU A 5 81.18 10.20 -1.58
N VAL A 6 80.43 10.18 -2.70
CA VAL A 6 80.30 9.06 -3.70
C VAL A 6 79.55 7.80 -3.19
N GLY A 7 78.74 7.05 -3.95
CA GLY A 7 78.25 7.14 -5.35
C GLY A 7 77.29 5.97 -5.69
N PRO A 8 76.71 5.90 -6.90
CA PRO A 8 75.44 5.19 -7.16
C PRO A 8 75.57 3.81 -7.85
N THR A 9 74.48 3.03 -7.93
CA THR A 9 74.00 2.32 -9.15
C THR A 9 72.75 1.44 -8.96
N SER A 10 72.04 1.20 -10.08
CA SER A 10 71.10 0.10 -10.38
C SER A 10 69.77 -0.01 -9.61
N ASP A 11 68.76 0.69 -10.15
CA ASP A 11 67.64 0.06 -10.87
C ASP A 11 67.29 -1.43 -10.56
N ARG A 12 66.07 -1.64 -10.02
CA ARG A 12 65.18 -2.80 -10.28
C ARG A 12 63.80 -2.62 -9.65
N MET A 13 62.75 -2.54 -10.48
CA MET A 13 61.35 -2.64 -10.05
C MET A 13 61.02 -4.03 -9.47
N PRO A 14 60.24 -4.14 -8.37
CA PRO A 14 59.52 -5.37 -8.02
C PRO A 14 58.22 -5.50 -8.85
N PRO A 15 57.70 -6.72 -9.07
CA PRO A 15 56.65 -6.98 -10.06
C PRO A 15 55.23 -6.67 -9.58
N ILE A 16 54.38 -6.25 -10.53
CA ILE A 16 52.94 -6.07 -10.33
C ILE A 16 52.26 -7.44 -10.27
N VAL A 17 51.87 -7.88 -9.06
CA VAL A 17 50.97 -9.04 -8.89
C VAL A 17 49.52 -8.56 -9.04
N ARG A 18 48.88 -8.96 -10.14
CA ARG A 18 47.45 -8.74 -10.36
C ARG A 18 46.63 -9.76 -9.56
N THR A 19 45.99 -9.34 -8.48
CA THR A 19 44.88 -10.07 -7.87
C THR A 19 43.57 -9.73 -8.60
N PRO A 20 42.75 -10.72 -9.01
CA PRO A 20 41.44 -10.45 -9.61
C PRO A 20 40.46 -9.95 -8.55
N GLY A 21 39.70 -8.90 -8.88
CA GLY A 21 38.79 -8.25 -7.95
C GLY A 21 37.63 -9.15 -7.54
N ARG A 22 37.51 -9.42 -6.23
CA ARG A 22 36.21 -9.77 -5.64
C ARG A 22 35.37 -8.50 -5.62
N ASN A 23 34.46 -8.37 -6.59
CA ASN A 23 33.50 -7.28 -6.63
C ASN A 23 32.35 -7.58 -5.65
N THR A 24 32.63 -7.51 -4.35
CA THR A 24 31.59 -7.55 -3.32
C THR A 24 30.91 -6.19 -3.26
N ASN A 25 29.94 -5.97 -4.15
CA ASN A 25 28.95 -4.92 -3.95
C ASN A 25 28.10 -5.32 -2.74
N HIS A 26 28.57 -4.95 -1.57
CA HIS A 26 27.71 -4.76 -0.41
C HIS A 26 26.78 -3.60 -0.78
N ILE A 27 25.53 -3.91 -1.11
CA ILE A 27 24.51 -2.89 -1.25
C ILE A 27 24.14 -2.51 0.19
N ASP A 28 24.63 -1.36 0.63
CA ASP A 28 24.24 -0.79 1.93
C ASP A 28 22.73 -0.60 1.93
N ALA A 29 22.05 -1.42 2.73
CA ALA A 29 20.61 -1.41 2.88
C ALA A 29 20.19 -0.30 3.86
N ASP A 30 20.40 0.96 3.47
CA ASP A 30 20.02 2.10 4.31
C ASP A 30 19.65 3.36 3.50
N SER A 31 18.64 3.25 2.65
CA SER A 31 17.98 4.40 2.01
C SER A 31 16.54 4.09 1.55
N HIS A 32 15.66 3.68 2.49
CA HIS A 32 14.22 3.61 2.24
C HIS A 32 13.57 5.01 2.27
N GLU A 33 13.98 5.91 1.35
CA GLU A 33 13.14 7.07 1.02
C GLU A 33 11.87 6.58 0.30
N THR A 34 10.71 6.92 0.83
CA THR A 34 9.42 6.51 0.27
C THR A 34 9.11 7.26 -1.04
N PRO A 35 8.90 6.58 -2.18
CA PRO A 35 8.70 7.22 -3.48
C PRO A 35 7.28 7.80 -3.69
N PHE A 36 6.55 8.12 -2.62
CA PHE A 36 5.14 8.49 -2.66
C PHE A 36 4.90 9.99 -2.94
N ARG A 37 5.19 10.44 -4.17
CA ARG A 37 4.72 11.73 -4.69
C ARG A 37 4.33 11.71 -6.17
N VAL A 38 3.27 10.97 -6.51
CA VAL A 38 2.38 11.46 -7.58
C VAL A 38 1.74 12.76 -7.07
N LYS A 39 1.90 13.87 -7.80
CA LYS A 39 1.58 15.23 -7.31
C LYS A 39 0.08 15.55 -7.36
N PHE A 40 -0.77 14.69 -6.80
CA PHE A 40 -2.20 14.94 -6.69
C PHE A 40 -2.49 16.01 -5.63
N LYS A 41 -3.11 17.11 -6.04
CA LYS A 41 -3.41 18.27 -5.19
C LYS A 41 -4.54 17.91 -4.21
N LEU A 42 -4.17 17.58 -2.97
CA LEU A 42 -5.02 17.38 -1.78
C LEU A 42 -6.05 18.50 -1.46
N LYS A 43 -6.15 19.56 -2.27
CA LYS A 43 -6.88 20.79 -1.97
C LYS A 43 -8.42 20.67 -2.02
N ARG A 44 -8.98 19.50 -2.36
CA ARG A 44 -10.44 19.27 -2.48
C ARG A 44 -11.03 18.29 -1.45
N LEU A 45 -10.30 17.26 -1.02
CA LEU A 45 -10.89 16.21 -0.16
C LEU A 45 -11.15 16.65 1.29
N SER A 46 -10.52 17.75 1.75
CA SER A 46 -10.79 18.34 3.07
C SER A 46 -12.00 19.28 3.11
N GLN A 47 -12.70 19.52 2.00
CA GLN A 47 -13.68 20.62 1.90
C GLN A 47 -15.16 20.21 2.04
N ASN A 48 -15.49 18.91 2.06
CA ASN A 48 -16.88 18.42 2.09
C ASN A 48 -17.13 17.42 3.23
N LEU A 49 -17.09 17.89 4.48
CA LEU A 49 -17.79 17.28 5.62
C LEU A 49 -18.86 18.26 6.12
N PRO A 50 -20.02 17.78 6.62
CA PRO A 50 -21.03 18.66 7.20
C PRO A 50 -20.48 19.34 8.46
N MET A 51 -20.30 20.66 8.40
CA MET A 51 -19.90 21.48 9.55
C MET A 51 -21.09 21.64 10.53
N ALA A 52 -21.33 20.61 11.35
CA ALA A 52 -22.12 20.73 12.55
C ALA A 52 -21.30 21.50 13.60
N ALA A 53 -21.55 22.81 13.72
CA ALA A 53 -20.63 23.82 14.26
C ALA A 53 -20.29 23.74 15.77
N ASN A 54 -20.58 22.63 16.46
CA ASN A 54 -20.39 22.47 17.92
C ASN A 54 -19.75 21.13 18.35
N HIS A 55 -19.33 20.24 17.43
CA HIS A 55 -18.71 18.95 17.79
C HIS A 55 -17.22 18.91 17.45
N THR A 56 -16.39 18.44 18.39
CA THR A 56 -14.98 18.11 18.13
C THR A 56 -14.89 17.14 16.96
N THR A 57 -14.09 17.51 15.96
CA THR A 57 -13.88 16.68 14.78
C THR A 57 -12.57 15.90 14.89
N PHE A 58 -12.67 14.58 14.92
CA PHE A 58 -11.53 13.66 14.89
C PHE A 58 -11.28 13.22 13.46
N ARG A 59 -10.01 13.22 13.03
CA ARG A 59 -9.58 12.64 11.75
C ARG A 59 -8.42 11.69 12.00
N PHE A 60 -8.58 10.42 11.67
CA PHE A 60 -7.48 9.46 11.64
C PHE A 60 -6.98 9.28 10.22
N PHE A 61 -5.65 9.26 10.08
CA PHE A 61 -4.95 8.90 8.87
C PHE A 61 -4.22 7.60 9.14
N LEU A 62 -4.62 6.52 8.48
CA LEU A 62 -4.12 5.18 8.65
C LEU A 62 -3.25 4.73 7.46
N PHE A 63 -3.32 5.39 6.29
CA PHE A 63 -2.38 5.15 5.20
C PHE A 63 -1.00 5.77 5.52
N GLY A 64 -0.01 4.92 5.81
CA GLY A 64 1.29 5.26 6.37
C GLY A 64 1.36 5.12 7.89
N THR A 65 2.25 5.89 8.52
CA THR A 65 2.30 6.03 9.99
C THR A 65 0.95 6.56 10.52
N PRO A 66 0.28 5.86 11.45
CA PRO A 66 -1.01 6.30 11.97
C PRO A 66 -0.94 7.68 12.64
N LYS A 67 -1.80 8.60 12.22
CA LYS A 67 -1.85 9.98 12.75
C LYS A 67 -3.27 10.34 13.15
N LEU A 68 -3.39 10.98 14.31
CA LEU A 68 -4.63 11.60 14.76
C LEU A 68 -4.54 13.11 14.57
N CYS A 69 -5.59 13.69 14.02
CA CYS A 69 -5.83 15.13 13.96
C CYS A 69 -7.14 15.46 14.69
N VAL A 70 -7.11 16.39 15.64
CA VAL A 70 -8.28 16.86 16.40
C VAL A 70 -8.40 18.36 16.18
N ASP A 71 -9.54 18.83 15.70
CA ASP A 71 -9.82 20.24 15.42
C ASP A 71 -8.65 20.93 14.65
N ASP A 72 -8.26 20.31 13.54
CA ASP A 72 -7.15 20.68 12.64
C ASP A 72 -5.72 20.65 13.23
N ARG A 73 -5.53 20.06 14.41
CA ARG A 73 -4.21 19.86 15.04
C ARG A 73 -3.81 18.39 15.09
N PHE A 74 -2.63 18.06 14.56
CA PHE A 74 -2.05 16.74 14.72
C PHE A 74 -1.63 16.48 16.17
N ILE A 75 -2.11 15.39 16.74
CA ILE A 75 -1.83 14.92 18.09
C ILE A 75 -0.77 13.82 18.02
N PRO A 76 0.34 13.90 18.78
CA PRO A 76 1.31 12.82 18.83
C PRO A 76 0.72 11.63 19.58
N LEU A 77 0.51 10.52 18.87
CA LEU A 77 0.17 9.23 19.48
C LEU A 77 1.45 8.38 19.60
N PRO A 78 1.83 7.91 20.81
CA PRO A 78 2.86 6.90 20.94
C PRO A 78 2.45 5.60 20.22
N PRO A 79 3.39 4.73 19.81
CA PRO A 79 3.09 3.58 18.95
C PRO A 79 2.00 2.64 19.50
N GLN A 80 2.01 2.35 20.81
CA GLN A 80 1.03 1.45 21.42
C GLN A 80 -0.40 2.04 21.45
N PRO A 81 -0.63 3.29 21.93
CA PRO A 81 -1.88 4.02 21.71
C PRO A 81 -2.32 4.10 20.24
N ALA A 82 -1.40 4.35 19.30
CA ALA A 82 -1.71 4.45 17.88
C ALA A 82 -2.24 3.12 17.30
N ALA A 83 -1.57 2.01 17.63
CA ALA A 83 -2.01 0.67 17.24
C ALA A 83 -3.34 0.28 17.90
N PHE A 84 -3.50 0.57 19.20
CA PHE A 84 -4.74 0.35 19.94
C PHE A 84 -5.93 1.11 19.32
N SER A 85 -5.78 2.41 19.03
CA SER A 85 -6.85 3.20 18.42
C SER A 85 -7.15 2.75 17.00
N SER A 86 -6.12 2.38 16.21
CA SER A 86 -6.30 1.87 14.85
C SER A 86 -7.10 0.56 14.84
N PHE A 87 -6.79 -0.36 15.75
CA PHE A 87 -7.54 -1.61 15.91
C PHE A 87 -9.02 -1.37 16.26
N LEU A 88 -9.31 -0.46 17.21
CA LEU A 88 -10.68 -0.08 17.54
C LEU A 88 -11.42 0.59 16.38
N ILE A 89 -10.72 1.38 15.56
CA ILE A 89 -11.30 2.05 14.38
C ILE A 89 -11.68 1.04 13.31
N LEU A 90 -10.76 0.15 12.93
CA LEU A 90 -11.02 -0.90 11.94
C LEU A 90 -12.14 -1.86 12.40
N ASN A 91 -12.31 -2.04 13.70
CA ASN A 91 -13.39 -2.85 14.30
C ASN A 91 -14.60 -2.03 14.78
N ARG A 92 -14.75 -0.74 14.43
CA ARG A 92 -15.72 0.15 15.12
C ARG A 92 -17.20 -0.24 15.02
N GLN A 93 -17.56 -1.18 14.15
CA GLN A 93 -18.92 -1.71 14.01
C GLN A 93 -19.32 -2.65 15.16
N ARG A 94 -18.37 -3.06 16.01
CA ARG A 94 -18.61 -3.89 17.18
C ARG A 94 -17.97 -3.30 18.43
N ARG A 95 -18.49 -3.71 19.59
CA ARG A 95 -17.80 -3.56 20.86
C ARG A 95 -16.76 -4.67 20.98
N ILE A 96 -15.63 -4.39 21.64
CA ILE A 96 -14.54 -5.34 21.80
C ILE A 96 -14.26 -5.50 23.29
N THR A 97 -14.19 -6.75 23.77
CA THR A 97 -13.86 -7.01 25.17
C THR A 97 -12.42 -6.63 25.49
N ARG A 98 -12.14 -6.31 26.76
CA ARG A 98 -10.78 -6.06 27.23
C ARG A 98 -9.90 -7.29 27.06
N GLU A 99 -10.45 -8.49 27.17
CA GLU A 99 -9.75 -9.77 27.03
C GLU A 99 -9.33 -10.02 25.58
N GLU A 100 -10.19 -9.77 24.60
CA GLU A 100 -9.83 -9.81 23.18
C GLU A 100 -8.67 -8.85 22.87
N ILE A 101 -8.73 -7.61 23.37
CA ILE A 101 -7.65 -6.63 23.15
C ILE A 101 -6.36 -7.09 23.85
N GLN A 102 -6.44 -7.71 25.03
CA GLN A 102 -5.27 -8.27 25.71
C GLN A 102 -4.65 -9.42 24.91
N ALA A 103 -5.45 -10.37 24.44
CA ALA A 103 -4.99 -11.50 23.63
C ALA A 103 -4.42 -11.05 22.28
N MET A 104 -5.00 -10.03 21.64
CA MET A 104 -4.56 -9.50 20.35
C MET A 104 -3.26 -8.71 20.42
N PHE A 105 -3.05 -7.93 21.49
CA PHE A 105 -1.87 -7.05 21.62
C PHE A 105 -0.72 -7.65 22.42
N TRP A 106 -1.00 -8.60 23.33
CA TRP A 106 0.00 -9.23 24.20
C TRP A 106 -0.33 -10.72 24.43
N PRO A 107 -0.38 -11.56 23.39
CA PRO A 107 -0.78 -12.98 23.50
C PRO A 107 0.10 -13.76 24.50
N ASP A 108 1.41 -13.49 24.54
CA ASP A 108 2.37 -14.19 25.41
C ASP A 108 2.47 -13.59 26.83
N ALA A 109 1.61 -12.64 27.19
CA ALA A 109 1.67 -11.98 28.50
C ALA A 109 0.71 -12.63 29.51
N GLU A 110 1.26 -12.96 30.69
CA GLU A 110 0.48 -13.29 31.89
C GLU A 110 -0.72 -12.34 32.09
N PRO A 111 -1.94 -12.82 32.41
CA PRO A 111 -3.15 -12.01 32.39
C PRO A 111 -3.07 -10.70 33.18
N ALA A 112 -2.43 -10.71 34.34
CA ALA A 112 -2.22 -9.50 35.14
C ALA A 112 -1.35 -8.44 34.43
N ARG A 113 -0.32 -8.87 33.68
CA ARG A 113 0.55 -7.99 32.89
C ARG A 113 -0.16 -7.46 31.64
N ALA A 114 -0.94 -8.30 30.98
CA ALA A 114 -1.77 -7.87 29.84
C ALA A 114 -2.78 -6.80 30.28
N GLN A 115 -3.44 -7.00 31.43
CA GLN A 115 -4.38 -6.04 32.01
C GLN A 115 -3.70 -4.71 32.39
N GLU A 116 -2.50 -4.76 32.99
CA GLU A 116 -1.71 -3.55 33.30
C GLU A 116 -1.33 -2.78 32.04
N ARG A 117 -0.82 -3.47 31.01
CA ARG A 117 -0.46 -2.87 29.71
C ARG A 117 -1.67 -2.24 29.02
N LEU A 118 -2.85 -2.87 29.08
CA LEU A 118 -4.10 -2.30 28.58
C LEU A 118 -4.49 -1.02 29.35
N ARG A 119 -4.44 -1.04 30.69
CA ARG A 119 -4.73 0.15 31.51
C ARG A 119 -3.79 1.31 31.18
N ARG A 120 -2.48 1.04 31.02
CA ARG A 120 -1.50 2.06 30.62
C ARG A 120 -1.75 2.60 29.20
N THR A 121 -2.08 1.73 28.25
CA THR A 121 -2.39 2.13 26.86
C THR A 121 -3.63 3.01 26.80
N LEU A 122 -4.70 2.62 27.50
CA LEU A 122 -5.93 3.41 27.66
C LEU A 122 -5.67 4.78 28.30
N TYR A 123 -4.84 4.83 29.35
CA TYR A 123 -4.47 6.09 29.99
C TYR A 123 -3.73 7.02 29.03
N LEU A 124 -2.70 6.54 28.34
CA LEU A 124 -1.93 7.34 27.38
C LEU A 124 -2.79 7.81 26.20
N PHE A 125 -3.70 6.96 25.68
CA PHE A 125 -4.63 7.36 24.64
C PHE A 125 -5.60 8.46 25.11
N ARG A 126 -6.23 8.28 26.28
CA ARG A 126 -7.11 9.29 26.89
C ARG A 126 -6.40 10.61 27.18
N GLN A 127 -5.13 10.55 27.59
CA GLN A 127 -4.30 11.73 27.81
C GLN A 127 -4.00 12.45 26.49
N ALA A 128 -3.71 11.73 25.41
CA ALA A 128 -3.43 12.32 24.10
C ALA A 128 -4.65 13.06 23.51
N VAL A 129 -5.86 12.52 23.70
CA VAL A 129 -7.09 13.15 23.16
C VAL A 129 -7.73 14.18 24.10
N HIS A 130 -7.24 14.35 25.33
CA HIS A 130 -7.78 15.31 26.29
C HIS A 130 -7.69 16.77 25.78
N PRO A 131 -8.73 17.61 25.92
CA PRO A 131 -9.95 17.43 26.72
C PRO A 131 -11.10 16.67 26.02
N HIS A 132 -10.88 16.19 24.79
CA HIS A 132 -11.92 15.63 23.93
C HIS A 132 -12.18 14.15 24.25
N THR A 133 -12.99 13.89 25.28
CA THR A 133 -13.24 12.54 25.81
C THR A 133 -14.24 11.71 25.01
N ASN A 134 -14.96 12.31 24.05
CA ASN A 134 -16.08 11.69 23.33
C ASN A 134 -15.69 10.77 22.17
N LEU A 135 -14.41 10.40 22.02
CA LEU A 135 -13.96 9.47 20.97
C LEU A 135 -14.08 7.98 21.38
N LEU A 136 -13.97 7.68 22.68
CA LEU A 136 -13.87 6.30 23.19
C LEU A 136 -15.04 5.98 24.12
N ALA A 137 -15.91 5.07 23.71
CA ALA A 137 -16.90 4.45 24.59
C ALA A 137 -16.23 3.34 25.40
N ALA A 138 -16.54 3.30 26.70
CA ALA A 138 -16.06 2.27 27.62
C ALA A 138 -17.20 1.89 28.57
N GLU A 139 -17.84 0.75 28.31
CA GLU A 139 -19.00 0.26 29.07
C GLU A 139 -18.64 -1.08 29.71
N GLY A 140 -18.55 -1.10 31.04
CA GLY A 140 -18.12 -2.26 31.80
C GLY A 140 -16.76 -2.80 31.31
N ASN A 141 -16.80 -3.99 30.69
CA ASN A 141 -15.63 -4.71 30.20
C ASN A 141 -15.37 -4.55 28.70
N GLU A 142 -16.10 -3.66 28.02
CA GLU A 142 -16.01 -3.45 26.58
C GLU A 142 -15.48 -2.06 26.24
N LEU A 143 -14.84 -1.98 25.07
CA LEU A 143 -14.26 -0.78 24.50
C LEU A 143 -14.70 -0.66 23.03
N ALA A 144 -15.04 0.55 22.61
CA ALA A 144 -15.39 0.87 21.23
C ALA A 144 -15.05 2.34 20.92
N ILE A 145 -14.97 2.67 19.64
CA ILE A 145 -15.15 4.07 19.22
C ILE A 145 -16.59 4.48 19.54
N ALA A 146 -16.79 5.69 20.08
CA ALA A 146 -18.13 6.15 20.44
C ALA A 146 -18.98 6.33 19.16
N PRO A 147 -20.22 5.78 19.09
CA PRO A 147 -21.04 5.83 17.88
C PRO A 147 -21.42 7.24 17.40
N ASP A 148 -21.44 8.20 18.33
CA ASP A 148 -21.74 9.62 18.13
C ASP A 148 -20.48 10.50 17.95
N ALA A 149 -19.28 9.92 17.95
CA ALA A 149 -18.06 10.65 17.65
C ALA A 149 -18.07 11.16 16.21
N ALA A 150 -17.82 12.46 16.02
CA ALA A 150 -17.58 13.06 14.71
C ALA A 150 -16.19 12.64 14.20
N LEU A 151 -16.07 11.39 13.77
CA LEU A 151 -14.86 10.73 13.31
C LEU A 151 -14.85 10.57 11.79
N TRP A 152 -13.76 11.01 11.16
CA TRP A 152 -13.40 10.67 9.79
C TRP A 152 -12.14 9.81 9.76
N VAL A 153 -12.07 8.86 8.83
CA VAL A 153 -10.92 7.97 8.64
C VAL A 153 -10.63 7.86 7.14
N ASP A 154 -9.37 8.03 6.76
CA ASP A 154 -8.93 7.94 5.35
C ASP A 154 -9.17 6.55 4.74
N TYR A 155 -8.91 5.47 5.49
CA TYR A 155 -9.19 4.09 5.09
C TYR A 155 -10.69 3.88 4.81
N GLU A 156 -11.58 4.35 5.69
CA GLU A 156 -13.02 4.22 5.47
C GLU A 156 -13.52 5.07 4.30
N ALA A 157 -12.90 6.23 4.07
CA ALA A 157 -13.19 7.06 2.90
C ALA A 157 -12.73 6.38 1.60
N PHE A 158 -11.58 5.71 1.61
CA PHE A 158 -11.06 4.87 0.52
C PHE A 158 -12.00 3.69 0.24
N GLU A 159 -12.40 2.98 1.29
CA GLU A 159 -13.33 1.85 1.26
C GLU A 159 -14.67 2.26 0.66
N LYS A 160 -15.26 3.35 1.16
CA LYS A 160 -16.51 3.90 0.65
C LYS A 160 -16.39 4.34 -0.81
N ALA A 161 -15.28 4.98 -1.20
CA ALA A 161 -15.07 5.40 -2.58
C ALA A 161 -14.99 4.19 -3.54
N LEU A 162 -14.41 3.06 -3.12
CA LEU A 162 -14.48 1.81 -3.88
C LEU A 162 -15.92 1.26 -3.95
N MET A 163 -16.63 1.21 -2.83
CA MET A 163 -18.02 0.74 -2.81
C MET A 163 -18.93 1.59 -3.70
N ASP A 164 -18.76 2.92 -3.69
CA ASP A 164 -19.48 3.86 -4.54
C ASP A 164 -19.09 3.65 -6.03
N ALA A 165 -17.81 3.41 -6.33
CA ALA A 165 -17.32 3.16 -7.69
C ALA A 165 -17.92 1.91 -8.35
N TYR A 166 -18.00 0.81 -7.61
CA TYR A 166 -18.47 -0.49 -8.12
C TYR A 166 -20.00 -0.68 -8.06
N ARG A 167 -20.80 0.39 -7.80
CA ARG A 167 -22.27 0.31 -7.87
C ARG A 167 -22.85 0.22 -9.28
N GLN A 168 -22.02 0.46 -10.30
CA GLN A 168 -22.41 0.50 -11.70
C GLN A 168 -21.34 -0.14 -12.58
N GLU A 169 -21.73 -0.54 -13.79
CA GLU A 169 -20.83 -1.09 -14.79
C GLU A 169 -20.94 -0.26 -16.09
N PRO A 170 -19.83 0.31 -16.61
CA PRO A 170 -18.47 0.29 -16.04
C PRO A 170 -18.37 1.10 -14.72
N PRO A 171 -17.36 0.80 -13.86
CA PRO A 171 -17.18 1.48 -12.58
C PRO A 171 -17.05 3.01 -12.70
N ASP A 172 -17.54 3.77 -11.70
CA ASP A 172 -17.37 5.23 -11.70
C ASP A 172 -15.89 5.62 -11.52
N ARG A 173 -15.32 6.16 -12.60
CA ARG A 173 -13.94 6.66 -12.67
C ARG A 173 -13.64 7.74 -11.62
N ALA A 174 -14.59 8.61 -11.28
CA ALA A 174 -14.37 9.67 -10.30
C ALA A 174 -14.26 9.11 -8.87
N ALA A 175 -15.05 8.11 -8.54
CA ALA A 175 -14.98 7.37 -7.29
C ALA A 175 -13.71 6.50 -7.21
N LEU A 176 -13.33 5.79 -8.29
CA LEU A 176 -12.03 5.09 -8.38
C LEU A 176 -10.85 6.04 -8.16
N GLN A 177 -10.83 7.19 -8.83
CA GLN A 177 -9.78 8.20 -8.64
C GLN A 177 -9.76 8.72 -7.20
N THR A 178 -10.92 8.97 -6.59
CA THR A 178 -11.00 9.39 -5.19
C THR A 178 -10.40 8.36 -4.24
N SER A 179 -10.64 7.07 -4.48
CA SER A 179 -10.03 5.97 -3.72
C SER A 179 -8.50 5.94 -3.91
N VAL A 180 -8.03 5.89 -5.17
CA VAL A 180 -6.59 5.89 -5.51
C VAL A 180 -5.87 7.12 -4.93
N GLU A 181 -6.52 8.28 -4.88
CA GLU A 181 -5.98 9.49 -4.26
C GLU A 181 -5.94 9.44 -2.72
N LEU A 182 -6.74 8.60 -2.05
CA LEU A 182 -6.70 8.45 -0.59
C LEU A 182 -5.60 7.51 -0.11
N TYR A 183 -5.27 6.47 -0.89
CA TYR A 183 -4.15 5.57 -0.58
C TYR A 183 -2.80 6.29 -0.78
N LYS A 184 -2.17 6.71 0.32
CA LYS A 184 -0.91 7.50 0.28
C LYS A 184 0.36 6.69 0.53
N ASP A 185 0.25 5.62 1.29
CA ASP A 185 1.30 4.69 1.70
C ASP A 185 0.58 3.46 2.30
N ASP A 186 1.31 2.39 2.61
CA ASP A 186 0.75 1.18 3.20
C ASP A 186 -0.05 1.45 4.49
N LEU A 187 -1.22 0.83 4.57
CA LEU A 187 -2.09 0.90 5.75
C LEU A 187 -1.33 0.43 7.00
N LEU A 188 -1.32 1.28 8.04
CA LEU A 188 -0.65 1.06 9.32
C LEU A 188 0.85 0.70 9.18
N LYS A 189 1.58 1.33 8.26
CA LYS A 189 2.98 1.01 7.87
C LYS A 189 3.92 0.59 9.01
N ASP A 190 3.93 1.35 10.10
CA ASP A 190 4.87 1.17 11.24
C ASP A 190 4.31 0.28 12.37
N ILE A 191 3.15 -0.36 12.17
CA ILE A 191 2.58 -1.35 13.10
C ILE A 191 2.94 -2.75 12.60
N TYR A 192 3.77 -3.43 13.38
CA TYR A 192 4.21 -4.80 13.15
C TYR A 192 3.43 -5.76 14.06
N ALA A 193 2.15 -5.93 13.76
CA ALA A 193 1.26 -6.88 14.43
C ALA A 193 0.49 -7.66 13.36
N ASP A 194 0.28 -8.96 13.56
CA ASP A 194 -0.25 -9.86 12.52
C ASP A 194 -1.61 -9.42 11.97
N TRP A 195 -2.50 -8.92 12.85
CA TRP A 195 -3.78 -8.33 12.44
C TRP A 195 -3.62 -7.12 11.51
N ALA A 196 -2.60 -6.29 11.71
CA ALA A 196 -2.33 -5.12 10.88
C ALA A 196 -1.70 -5.49 9.54
N LEU A 197 -0.91 -6.58 9.48
CA LEU A 197 -0.35 -7.11 8.25
C LEU A 197 -1.45 -7.61 7.30
N LEU A 198 -2.45 -8.33 7.83
CA LEU A 198 -3.57 -8.83 7.04
C LEU A 198 -4.39 -7.67 6.47
N GLU A 199 -4.85 -6.72 7.30
CA GLU A 199 -5.62 -5.55 6.86
C GLU A 199 -4.83 -4.71 5.83
N ARG A 200 -3.52 -4.56 6.01
CA ARG A 200 -2.64 -3.88 5.04
C ARG A 200 -2.64 -4.55 3.67
N GLU A 201 -2.53 -5.87 3.64
CA GLU A 201 -2.55 -6.63 2.39
C GLU A 201 -3.91 -6.51 1.68
N HIS A 202 -5.03 -6.58 2.41
CA HIS A 202 -6.36 -6.35 1.83
C HIS A 202 -6.50 -4.95 1.22
N ALA A 203 -6.06 -3.91 1.94
CA ALA A 203 -6.08 -2.53 1.45
C ALA A 203 -5.23 -2.36 0.18
N ARG A 204 -4.02 -2.95 0.16
CA ARG A 204 -3.09 -2.92 -0.97
C ARG A 204 -3.66 -3.60 -2.20
N GLN A 205 -4.22 -4.81 -2.07
CA GLN A 205 -4.82 -5.53 -3.19
C GLN A 205 -6.01 -4.77 -3.79
N ARG A 206 -6.84 -4.14 -2.95
CA ARG A 206 -7.96 -3.32 -3.40
C ARG A 206 -7.51 -2.04 -4.11
N PHE A 207 -6.46 -1.39 -3.60
CA PHE A 207 -5.83 -0.26 -4.26
C PHE A 207 -5.29 -0.63 -5.65
N LEU A 208 -4.56 -1.74 -5.78
CA LEU A 208 -4.01 -2.20 -7.07
C LEU A 208 -5.11 -2.56 -8.07
N THR A 209 -6.20 -3.17 -7.62
CA THR A 209 -7.38 -3.45 -8.46
C THR A 209 -8.02 -2.14 -8.96
N ALA A 210 -8.22 -1.16 -8.08
CA ALA A 210 -8.79 0.13 -8.44
C ALA A 210 -7.90 0.94 -9.40
N LEU A 211 -6.59 0.97 -9.12
CA LEU A 211 -5.57 1.61 -9.95
C LEU A 211 -5.51 1.01 -11.35
N ARG A 212 -5.63 -0.32 -11.47
CA ARG A 212 -5.69 -1.04 -12.75
C ARG A 212 -6.95 -0.69 -13.55
N GLN A 213 -8.11 -0.65 -12.93
CA GLN A 213 -9.37 -0.24 -13.58
C GLN A 213 -9.30 1.23 -14.03
N LEU A 214 -8.71 2.11 -13.20
CA LEU A 214 -8.52 3.53 -13.50
C LEU A 214 -7.54 3.75 -14.68
N MET A 215 -6.43 3.01 -14.72
CA MET A 215 -5.48 2.98 -15.84
C MET A 215 -6.19 2.58 -17.15
N LEU A 216 -6.97 1.50 -17.15
CA LEU A 216 -7.68 1.02 -18.33
C LEU A 216 -8.78 2.00 -18.79
N ALA A 217 -9.51 2.62 -17.86
CA ALA A 217 -10.49 3.66 -18.18
C ALA A 217 -9.84 4.89 -18.82
N CYS A 218 -8.68 5.34 -18.33
CA CYS A 218 -7.89 6.40 -18.98
C CYS A 218 -7.39 5.98 -20.36
N GLN A 219 -6.93 4.73 -20.52
CA GLN A 219 -6.47 4.19 -21.80
C GLN A 219 -7.58 4.18 -22.87
N GLN A 220 -8.79 3.73 -22.49
CA GLN A 220 -9.96 3.72 -23.38
C GLN A 220 -10.42 5.13 -23.80
N LEU A 221 -10.25 6.12 -22.92
CA LEU A 221 -10.55 7.53 -23.21
C LEU A 221 -9.43 8.25 -23.99
N GLY A 222 -8.29 7.59 -24.26
CA GLY A 222 -7.13 8.21 -24.90
C GLY A 222 -6.38 9.19 -24.01
N ASP A 223 -6.59 9.16 -22.69
CA ASP A 223 -5.85 9.94 -21.70
C ASP A 223 -4.51 9.26 -21.42
N TRP A 224 -3.60 9.34 -22.41
CA TRP A 224 -2.30 8.70 -22.38
C TRP A 224 -1.42 9.19 -21.23
N THR A 225 -1.57 10.46 -20.81
CA THR A 225 -0.84 11.03 -19.67
C THR A 225 -1.21 10.30 -18.38
N ALA A 226 -2.51 10.22 -18.05
CA ALA A 226 -2.96 9.51 -16.86
C ALA A 226 -2.69 8.00 -16.95
N THR A 227 -2.81 7.41 -18.15
CA THR A 227 -2.45 6.00 -18.39
C THR A 227 -0.99 5.72 -18.04
N ILE A 228 -0.05 6.58 -18.48
CA ILE A 228 1.37 6.46 -18.17
C ILE A 228 1.61 6.61 -16.67
N GLU A 229 1.00 7.61 -16.01
CA GLU A 229 1.13 7.81 -14.56
C GLU A 229 0.67 6.57 -13.76
N TYR A 230 -0.52 6.05 -14.03
CA TYR A 230 -1.05 4.89 -13.30
C TYR A 230 -0.33 3.57 -13.63
N ALA A 231 0.11 3.38 -14.88
CA ALA A 231 0.88 2.20 -15.26
C ALA A 231 2.26 2.15 -14.58
N HIS A 232 2.95 3.28 -14.47
CA HIS A 232 4.21 3.36 -13.70
C HIS A 232 4.01 3.08 -12.22
N VAL A 233 2.91 3.55 -11.62
CA VAL A 233 2.60 3.20 -10.22
C VAL A 233 2.35 1.69 -10.08
N LEU A 234 1.60 1.06 -10.98
CA LEU A 234 1.41 -0.40 -10.95
C LEU A 234 2.73 -1.16 -11.01
N LEU A 235 3.64 -0.78 -11.93
CA LEU A 235 4.94 -1.43 -12.09
C LEU A 235 5.92 -1.19 -10.91
N GLN A 236 5.66 -0.21 -10.05
CA GLN A 236 6.41 -0.01 -8.80
C GLN A 236 5.96 -0.97 -7.68
N TYR A 237 4.70 -1.42 -7.70
CA TYR A 237 4.19 -2.40 -6.74
C TYR A 237 4.36 -3.85 -7.22
N ASP A 238 4.22 -4.08 -8.53
CA ASP A 238 4.39 -5.37 -9.17
C ASP A 238 4.86 -5.17 -10.61
N SER A 239 6.17 -5.34 -10.79
CA SER A 239 6.88 -5.12 -12.04
C SER A 239 6.63 -6.20 -13.10
N LEU A 240 5.98 -7.31 -12.73
CA LEU A 240 5.59 -8.42 -13.60
C LEU A 240 4.21 -8.19 -14.24
N GLN A 241 3.55 -7.05 -13.98
CA GLN A 241 2.23 -6.71 -14.50
C GLN A 241 2.25 -6.35 -15.99
N GLU A 242 2.23 -7.36 -16.85
CA GLU A 242 2.21 -7.22 -18.32
C GLU A 242 1.12 -6.29 -18.85
N ILE A 243 -0.02 -6.16 -18.17
CA ILE A 243 -1.08 -5.22 -18.58
C ILE A 243 -0.65 -3.75 -18.45
N ALA A 244 0.20 -3.42 -17.47
CA ALA A 244 0.77 -2.08 -17.31
C ALA A 244 1.89 -1.83 -18.34
N HIS A 245 2.73 -2.84 -18.64
CA HIS A 245 3.69 -2.77 -19.74
C HIS A 245 2.99 -2.53 -21.09
N ARG A 246 1.91 -3.27 -21.39
CA ARG A 246 1.08 -3.07 -22.59
C ARG A 246 0.44 -1.68 -22.65
N ALA A 247 -0.07 -1.16 -21.52
CA ALA A 247 -0.64 0.19 -21.45
C ALA A 247 0.41 1.28 -21.78
N LEU A 248 1.64 1.14 -21.26
CA LEU A 248 2.77 2.01 -21.60
C LEU A 248 3.18 1.90 -23.07
N MET A 249 3.28 0.69 -23.61
CA MET A 249 3.57 0.46 -25.04
C MET A 249 2.55 1.16 -25.95
N LEU A 250 1.26 1.05 -25.63
CA LEU A 250 0.18 1.75 -26.34
C LEU A 250 0.33 3.28 -26.22
N ALA A 251 0.49 3.80 -25.00
CA ALA A 251 0.60 5.25 -24.77
C ALA A 251 1.81 5.88 -25.49
N TYR A 252 2.97 5.22 -25.46
CA TYR A 252 4.17 5.66 -26.18
C TYR A 252 3.98 5.60 -27.70
N SER A 253 3.38 4.53 -28.22
CA SER A 253 3.08 4.41 -29.66
C SER A 253 2.07 5.47 -30.13
N SER A 254 1.03 5.75 -29.35
CA SER A 254 0.04 6.82 -29.61
C SER A 254 0.67 8.21 -29.58
N SER A 255 1.74 8.41 -28.83
CA SER A 255 2.53 9.65 -28.79
C SER A 255 3.58 9.74 -29.93
N GLY A 256 3.67 8.73 -30.79
CA GLY A 256 4.65 8.64 -31.87
C GLY A 256 6.01 8.03 -31.47
N ASP A 257 6.30 7.85 -30.18
CA ASP A 257 7.56 7.26 -29.70
C ASP A 257 7.51 5.72 -29.71
N ARG A 258 7.58 5.15 -30.92
CA ARG A 258 7.75 3.70 -31.11
C ARG A 258 9.03 3.17 -30.47
N SER A 259 10.04 4.02 -30.22
CA SER A 259 11.30 3.60 -29.60
C SER A 259 11.11 3.34 -28.09
N ALA A 260 10.31 4.16 -27.40
CA ALA A 260 9.93 3.93 -26.01
C ALA A 260 9.02 2.70 -25.87
N ALA A 261 8.05 2.51 -26.78
CA ALA A 261 7.25 1.29 -26.80
C ALA A 261 8.11 0.02 -26.97
N ALA A 262 9.12 0.04 -27.85
CA ALA A 262 10.04 -1.07 -28.01
C ALA A 262 10.92 -1.33 -26.77
N ARG A 263 11.43 -0.27 -26.13
CA ARG A 263 12.18 -0.40 -24.86
C ARG A 263 11.30 -0.98 -23.74
N GLN A 264 10.04 -0.57 -23.65
CA GLN A 264 9.10 -1.09 -22.64
C GLN A 264 8.84 -2.59 -22.82
N TYR A 265 8.68 -3.06 -24.06
CA TYR A 265 8.56 -4.49 -24.35
C TYR A 265 9.83 -5.26 -23.95
N GLN A 266 11.02 -4.74 -24.27
CA GLN A 266 12.29 -5.35 -23.86
C GLN A 266 12.44 -5.42 -22.34
N GLN A 267 12.01 -4.40 -21.61
CA GLN A 267 11.98 -4.41 -20.14
C GLN A 267 11.00 -5.48 -19.60
N CYS A 268 9.83 -5.63 -20.22
CA CYS A 268 8.86 -6.67 -19.90
C CYS A 268 9.44 -8.08 -20.09
N VAL A 269 10.07 -8.35 -21.25
CA VAL A 269 10.77 -9.62 -21.53
C VAL A 269 11.84 -9.89 -20.49
N GLN A 270 12.72 -8.91 -20.22
CA GLN A 270 13.85 -9.09 -19.31
C GLN A 270 13.38 -9.46 -17.89
N ILE A 271 12.40 -8.74 -17.34
CA ILE A 271 11.97 -8.96 -15.96
C ILE A 271 11.16 -10.26 -15.76
N LEU A 272 10.36 -10.67 -16.74
CA LEU A 272 9.69 -11.97 -16.72
C LEU A 272 10.71 -13.13 -16.83
N GLN A 273 11.76 -12.94 -17.63
CA GLN A 273 12.81 -13.94 -17.79
C GLN A 273 13.70 -14.06 -16.54
N ASP A 274 14.02 -12.94 -15.88
CA ASP A 274 14.88 -12.90 -14.70
C ASP A 274 14.16 -13.41 -13.42
N GLU A 275 12.89 -13.02 -13.21
CA GLU A 275 12.14 -13.35 -11.99
C GLU A 275 11.34 -14.66 -12.09
N LEU A 276 10.79 -14.99 -13.27
CA LEU A 276 9.91 -16.16 -13.48
C LEU A 276 10.47 -17.20 -14.45
N GLY A 277 11.51 -16.87 -15.22
CA GLY A 277 12.01 -17.74 -16.28
C GLY A 277 11.05 -17.91 -17.45
N ALA A 278 10.13 -16.96 -17.67
CA ALA A 278 9.00 -17.09 -18.59
C ALA A 278 9.03 -16.05 -19.73
N ASP A 279 8.54 -16.46 -20.91
CA ASP A 279 8.26 -15.56 -22.03
C ASP A 279 7.01 -14.69 -21.74
N PRO A 280 6.90 -13.48 -22.33
CA PRO A 280 5.69 -12.64 -22.24
C PRO A 280 4.45 -13.31 -22.83
N LEU A 281 3.29 -12.96 -22.30
CA LEU A 281 2.00 -13.40 -22.81
C LEU A 281 1.81 -13.09 -24.31
N PRO A 282 1.09 -13.94 -25.07
CA PRO A 282 0.89 -13.77 -26.51
C PRO A 282 0.33 -12.40 -26.90
N GLU A 283 -0.53 -11.81 -26.07
CA GLU A 283 -1.11 -10.48 -26.30
C GLU A 283 -0.06 -9.36 -26.21
N THR A 284 0.95 -9.51 -25.34
CA THR A 284 2.04 -8.55 -25.15
C THR A 284 2.99 -8.59 -26.35
N THR A 285 3.37 -9.79 -26.78
CA THR A 285 4.21 -10.00 -27.98
C THR A 285 3.50 -9.53 -29.24
N LYS A 286 2.22 -9.86 -29.42
CA LYS A 286 1.41 -9.40 -30.57
C LYS A 286 1.32 -7.87 -30.63
N LEU A 287 1.07 -7.20 -29.50
CA LEU A 287 1.04 -5.73 -29.44
C LEU A 287 2.37 -5.11 -29.89
N TYR A 288 3.50 -5.68 -29.45
CA TYR A 288 4.82 -5.23 -29.90
C TYR A 288 4.99 -5.38 -31.41
N GLU A 289 4.56 -6.49 -32.00
CA GLU A 289 4.63 -6.71 -33.45
C GLU A 289 3.76 -5.74 -34.24
N ASP A 290 2.53 -5.47 -33.81
CA ASP A 290 1.63 -4.50 -34.45
C ASP A 290 2.23 -3.08 -34.43
N ILE A 291 2.77 -2.64 -33.29
CA ILE A 291 3.49 -1.36 -33.15
C ILE A 291 4.73 -1.32 -34.06
N ARG A 292 5.55 -2.38 -34.07
CA ARG A 292 6.77 -2.48 -34.89
C ARG A 292 6.47 -2.37 -36.38
N GLN A 293 5.38 -3.00 -36.83
CA GLN A 293 4.94 -3.00 -38.22
C GLN A 293 4.13 -1.76 -38.60
N GLY A 294 3.84 -0.87 -37.63
CA GLY A 294 3.07 0.35 -37.86
C GLY A 294 1.59 0.10 -38.17
N ARG A 295 1.05 -1.08 -37.79
CA ARG A 295 -0.39 -1.36 -37.88
C ARG A 295 -1.09 -0.51 -36.82
N GLY A 296 -1.75 0.56 -37.25
CA GLY A 296 -2.32 1.55 -36.35
C GLY A 296 -3.46 1.00 -35.50
N ILE A 297 -3.22 0.89 -34.19
CA ILE A 297 -4.21 0.88 -33.10
C ILE A 297 -5.26 -0.25 -33.20
N VAL A 298 -5.00 -1.37 -32.51
CA VAL A 298 -5.94 -2.51 -32.43
C VAL A 298 -6.63 -2.57 -31.07
N ALA A 299 -7.97 -2.55 -31.14
CA ALA A 299 -8.97 -2.96 -30.14
C ALA A 299 -8.99 -2.26 -28.75
N PRO A 300 -10.19 -1.98 -28.20
CA PRO A 300 -10.33 -1.75 -26.77
C PRO A 300 -9.80 -2.95 -25.99
N VAL A 301 -8.99 -2.72 -24.96
CA VAL A 301 -8.74 -3.75 -23.95
C VAL A 301 -10.06 -3.95 -23.21
N GLU A 302 -10.62 -5.15 -23.29
CA GLU A 302 -11.76 -5.54 -22.47
C GLU A 302 -11.36 -5.39 -21.00
N LEU A 303 -12.19 -4.69 -20.23
CA LEU A 303 -11.97 -4.54 -18.80
C LEU A 303 -12.06 -5.94 -18.18
N PRO A 304 -11.03 -6.43 -17.46
CA PRO A 304 -11.20 -7.64 -16.68
C PRO A 304 -12.37 -7.42 -15.70
N PRO A 305 -13.23 -8.43 -15.46
CA PRO A 305 -14.48 -8.26 -14.74
C PRO A 305 -14.24 -7.55 -13.40
N ALA A 306 -15.00 -6.50 -13.16
CA ALA A 306 -14.78 -5.54 -12.07
C ALA A 306 -15.26 -6.09 -10.70
N VAL A 307 -14.76 -7.27 -10.34
CA VAL A 307 -14.99 -7.88 -9.03
C VAL A 307 -13.96 -7.31 -8.06
N ALA A 308 -14.41 -6.47 -7.13
CA ALA A 308 -13.59 -6.14 -5.97
C ALA A 308 -13.24 -7.44 -5.22
N PRO A 309 -11.98 -7.67 -4.80
CA PRO A 309 -11.63 -8.88 -4.08
C PRO A 309 -12.52 -8.98 -2.82
N PRO A 310 -13.02 -10.19 -2.49
CA PRO A 310 -14.01 -10.36 -1.44
C PRO A 310 -13.51 -9.79 -0.10
N ILE A 311 -14.43 -9.18 0.64
CA ILE A 311 -14.17 -8.76 2.02
C ILE A 311 -13.98 -10.04 2.84
N ALA A 312 -12.75 -10.30 3.23
CA ALA A 312 -12.37 -11.34 4.16
C ALA A 312 -11.43 -10.72 5.19
N SER A 313 -11.99 -9.94 6.11
CA SER A 313 -11.26 -9.42 7.27
C SER A 313 -10.81 -10.59 8.17
N ALA A 314 -9.94 -10.31 9.14
CA ALA A 314 -9.61 -11.29 10.19
C ALA A 314 -10.84 -11.89 10.89
N ASN A 315 -11.96 -11.16 10.90
CA ASN A 315 -13.23 -11.59 11.49
C ASN A 315 -13.98 -12.62 10.62
N ASP A 316 -13.88 -12.53 9.29
CA ASP A 316 -14.60 -13.41 8.35
C ASP A 316 -13.98 -14.82 8.31
N LEU A 317 -12.70 -14.94 8.67
CA LEU A 317 -12.00 -16.22 8.80
C LEU A 317 -12.56 -17.11 9.93
N GLN A 318 -13.38 -16.58 10.85
CA GLN A 318 -14.02 -17.36 11.91
C GLN A 318 -15.11 -18.32 11.39
N HIS A 319 -15.55 -18.15 10.13
CA HIS A 319 -16.60 -18.95 9.51
C HIS A 319 -16.25 -19.46 8.10
N ILE A 320 -14.98 -19.76 7.83
CA ILE A 320 -14.65 -20.61 6.67
C ILE A 320 -15.13 -22.05 6.99
N PRO A 321 -16.10 -22.62 6.25
CA PRO A 321 -16.37 -24.04 6.35
C PRO A 321 -15.14 -24.81 5.86
N LEU A 322 -14.67 -25.79 6.64
CA LEU A 322 -13.56 -26.67 6.27
C LEU A 322 -13.98 -27.60 5.12
N VAL A 323 -13.94 -27.08 3.89
CA VAL A 323 -14.25 -27.84 2.67
C VAL A 323 -13.32 -29.05 2.59
N GLY A 324 -13.88 -30.24 2.80
CA GLY A 324 -13.14 -31.51 2.72
C GLY A 324 -13.26 -32.44 3.93
N ARG A 325 -13.99 -32.09 5.00
CA ARG A 325 -14.13 -32.97 6.19
C ARG A 325 -15.54 -33.41 6.61
N ASP A 326 -16.56 -33.12 5.80
CA ASP A 326 -17.97 -33.48 6.09
C ASP A 326 -18.24 -35.00 6.12
N LYS A 327 -17.24 -35.85 5.86
CA LYS A 327 -17.35 -37.33 5.92
C LYS A 327 -16.83 -37.98 7.21
N GLU A 328 -16.30 -37.22 8.17
CA GLU A 328 -15.75 -37.77 9.43
C GLU A 328 -16.57 -37.44 10.68
N ILE A 329 -17.60 -36.58 10.61
CA ILE A 329 -18.48 -36.23 11.76
C ILE A 329 -19.79 -37.03 11.70
N GLY A 330 -19.67 -38.34 11.49
CA GLY A 330 -20.79 -39.29 11.35
C GLY A 330 -20.69 -40.55 12.22
N GLU A 331 -19.57 -40.76 12.91
CA GLU A 331 -19.35 -41.88 13.84
C GLU A 331 -18.57 -41.42 15.08
N ILE A 332 -19.29 -41.11 16.16
CA ILE A 332 -18.96 -41.29 17.61
C ILE A 332 -20.23 -41.00 18.42
#